data_AF-A0A534LBN3-F1
#
_entry.id   AF-A0A534LBN3-F1
#
_cell.length_a   1.000
_cell.length_b   1.000
_cell.length_c   1.000
_cell.angle_alpha   90.00
_cell.angle_beta   90.00
_cell.angle_gamma   90.00
#
_symmetry.space_group_name_H-M   'P 1'
#
loop_
_entity.id
_entity.type
_entity.pdbx_description
1 polymer ?
#
loop_
_entity_poly.entity_id
_entity_poly.type
_entity_poly.pdbx_seq_one_letter_code
_entity_poly.pdbx_strand_id
1 'polypeptide(L)'
;MLLRDGRFPAPVVKRKRIGVHEVLAVHGLITREELRAIYRTSHVAVFPYRFVRTGLPLVVLEAVAAGLPVVTTRIHPIRELEGRTGLVFARPRDPPDIARAIESAFDGAQRAAVVRKNDEWIQTTPDWSTVAKNFVSFVRR
;
A
#
# COMPACT_ATOMS: atom_id res chain seq x y z
N MET A 1 -11.17 -5.88 -3.22
CA MET A 1 -9.96 -6.70 -3.14
C MET A 1 -10.40 -8.16 -3.11
N LEU A 2 -9.96 -8.97 -4.07
CA LEU A 2 -10.26 -10.41 -4.05
C LEU A 2 -9.35 -11.02 -2.98
N LEU A 3 -9.95 -11.42 -1.86
CA LEU A 3 -9.28 -12.18 -0.80
C LEU A 3 -9.85 -13.58 -0.80
N ARG A 4 -9.05 -14.54 -0.37
CA ARG A 4 -9.46 -15.94 -0.31
C ARG A 4 -10.56 -16.11 0.75
N ASP A 5 -11.69 -16.68 0.35
CA ASP A 5 -12.87 -16.96 1.19
C ASP A 5 -13.15 -18.48 1.30
N GLY A 6 -12.10 -19.31 1.23
CA GLY A 6 -12.18 -20.77 1.32
C GLY A 6 -12.62 -21.48 0.04
N ARG A 7 -13.14 -20.75 -0.96
CA ARG A 7 -13.56 -21.29 -2.27
C ARG A 7 -12.42 -21.35 -3.30
N PHE A 8 -11.33 -20.64 -3.02
CA PHE A 8 -10.15 -20.58 -3.87
C PHE A 8 -9.01 -21.43 -3.28
N PRO A 9 -8.20 -22.08 -4.13
CA PRO A 9 -7.05 -22.85 -3.68
C PRO A 9 -6.07 -21.97 -2.89
N ALA A 10 -5.29 -22.61 -2.02
CA ALA A 10 -4.20 -21.94 -1.32
C ALA A 10 -3.19 -21.32 -2.31
N PRO A 11 -2.55 -20.20 -1.93
CA PRO A 11 -1.58 -19.55 -2.79
C PRO A 11 -0.34 -20.45 -2.99
N VAL A 12 0.21 -20.42 -4.20
CA VAL A 12 1.47 -21.07 -4.53
C VAL A 12 2.61 -20.12 -4.16
N VAL A 13 3.49 -20.56 -3.27
CA VAL A 13 4.68 -19.80 -2.86
C VAL A 13 5.91 -20.36 -3.55
N LYS A 14 6.57 -19.55 -4.39
CA LYS A 14 7.85 -19.87 -5.01
C LYS A 14 8.97 -19.14 -4.30
N ARG A 15 9.97 -19.88 -3.82
CA ARG A 15 11.17 -19.31 -3.18
C ARG A 15 12.29 -19.17 -4.19
N LYS A 16 12.93 -18.00 -4.22
CA LYS A 16 14.10 -17.73 -5.04
C LYS A 16 15.18 -17.05 -4.20
N ARG A 17 16.43 -17.41 -4.41
CA ARG A 17 17.58 -16.71 -3.83
C ARG A 17 18.13 -15.70 -4.84
N ILE A 18 18.38 -14.47 -4.38
CA ILE A 18 19.00 -13.39 -5.17
C ILE A 18 20.15 -12.85 -4.32
N GLY A 19 21.38 -13.24 -4.66
CA GLY A 19 22.55 -12.96 -3.82
C GLY A 19 22.39 -13.57 -2.42
N VAL A 20 22.48 -12.73 -1.39
CA VAL A 20 22.27 -13.11 0.02
C VAL A 20 20.80 -13.10 0.44
N HIS A 21 19.91 -12.55 -0.39
CA HIS A 21 18.51 -12.36 -0.05
C HIS A 21 17.63 -13.52 -0.52
N GLU A 22 16.59 -13.77 0.25
CA GLU A 22 15.51 -14.67 -0.13
C GLU A 22 14.29 -13.87 -0.58
N VAL A 23 13.70 -14.28 -1.71
CA VAL A 23 12.50 -13.69 -2.27
C VAL A 23 11.42 -14.76 -2.37
N LEU A 24 10.26 -14.46 -1.80
CA LEU A 24 9.06 -15.28 -1.92
C LEU A 24 8.11 -14.63 -2.94
N ALA A 25 7.86 -15.32 -4.04
CA ALA A 25 6.83 -14.96 -5.00
C ALA A 25 5.55 -15.74 -4.66
N VAL A 26 4.55 -15.02 -4.14
CA VAL A 26 3.25 -15.58 -3.75
C VAL A 26 2.25 -15.37 -4.88
N HIS A 27 1.71 -16.46 -5.43
CA HIS A 27 0.73 -16.43 -6.50
C HIS A 27 -0.61 -16.99 -6.00
N GLY A 28 -1.68 -16.21 -6.14
CA GLY A 28 -3.02 -16.60 -5.71
C GLY A 28 -3.59 -15.62 -4.68
N LEU A 29 -4.71 -15.99 -4.08
CA LEU A 29 -5.38 -15.18 -3.08
C LEU A 29 -4.94 -15.57 -1.68
N ILE A 30 -4.73 -14.58 -0.82
CA ILE A 30 -4.52 -14.76 0.63
C ILE A 30 -5.78 -14.33 1.38
N THR A 31 -5.93 -14.77 2.62
CA THR A 31 -7.03 -14.35 3.51
C THR A 31 -6.78 -12.95 4.07
N ARG A 32 -7.80 -12.36 4.71
CA ARG A 32 -7.65 -11.08 5.42
C ARG A 32 -6.64 -11.20 6.56
N GLU A 33 -6.67 -12.31 7.26
CA GLU A 33 -5.83 -12.58 8.43
C GLU A 33 -4.37 -12.75 8.02
N GLU A 34 -4.12 -13.47 6.92
CA GLU A 34 -2.79 -13.62 6.30
C GLU A 34 -2.24 -12.26 5.86
N LEU A 35 -3.05 -11.45 5.16
CA LEU A 35 -2.63 -10.10 4.74
C LEU A 35 -2.29 -9.19 5.93
N ARG A 36 -3.12 -9.19 6.98
CA ARG A 36 -2.85 -8.44 8.21
C ARG A 36 -1.58 -8.91 8.91
N ALA A 37 -1.31 -10.21 8.93
CA ALA A 37 -0.07 -10.75 9.48
C ALA A 37 1.14 -10.25 8.67
N ILE A 38 1.08 -10.32 7.34
CA ILE A 38 2.13 -9.82 6.45
C ILE A 38 2.40 -8.33 6.68
N TYR A 39 1.36 -7.49 6.75
CA TYR A 39 1.56 -6.06 7.02
C TYR A 39 2.24 -5.83 8.37
N ARG A 40 1.79 -6.49 9.44
CA ARG A 40 2.36 -6.31 10.79
C ARG A 40 3.82 -6.70 10.90
N THR A 41 4.27 -7.69 10.12
CA THR A 41 5.68 -8.15 10.14
C THR A 41 6.55 -7.49 9.07
N SER A 42 5.96 -6.65 8.22
CA SER A 42 6.69 -5.97 7.14
C SER A 42 7.32 -4.66 7.63
N HIS A 43 8.46 -4.31 7.08
CA HIS A 43 9.09 -3.02 7.34
C HIS A 43 8.59 -1.93 6.39
N VAL A 44 8.28 -2.27 5.15
CA VAL A 44 7.87 -1.34 4.09
C VAL A 44 6.94 -2.08 3.12
N ALA A 45 5.93 -1.38 2.60
CA ALA A 45 5.11 -1.87 1.50
C ALA A 45 5.49 -1.14 0.20
N VAL A 46 5.65 -1.87 -0.89
CA VAL A 46 6.11 -1.32 -2.18
C VAL A 46 5.10 -1.64 -3.27
N PHE A 47 4.60 -0.60 -3.93
CA PHE A 47 3.65 -0.72 -5.05
C PHE A 47 4.20 0.01 -6.29
N PRO A 48 5.10 -0.62 -7.07
CA PRO A 48 5.80 0.02 -8.17
C PRO A 48 4.93 0.08 -9.44
N TYR A 49 3.77 0.74 -9.36
CA TYR A 49 2.80 0.76 -10.45
C TYR A 49 3.37 1.38 -11.73
N ARG A 50 3.05 0.77 -12.88
CA ARG A 50 3.32 1.35 -14.20
C ARG A 50 2.15 2.15 -14.75
N PHE A 51 0.95 1.74 -14.39
CA PHE A 51 -0.31 2.39 -14.66
C PHE A 51 -1.33 1.87 -13.63
N VAL A 52 -2.38 2.63 -13.39
CA VAL A 52 -3.57 2.17 -12.65
C VAL A 52 -4.77 2.38 -13.57
N ARG A 53 -5.54 1.31 -13.79
CA ARG A 53 -6.71 1.30 -14.68
C ARG A 53 -8.02 1.73 -14.01
N THR A 54 -7.98 1.85 -12.69
CA THR A 54 -9.14 2.09 -11.83
C THR A 54 -8.95 3.40 -11.06
N GLY A 55 -9.85 3.68 -10.12
CA GLY A 55 -9.59 4.65 -9.07
C GLY A 55 -8.44 4.24 -8.16
N LEU A 56 -8.27 5.01 -7.08
CA LEU A 56 -7.18 4.87 -6.12
C LEU A 56 -7.07 3.43 -5.60
N PRO A 57 -5.90 2.77 -5.74
CA PRO A 57 -5.73 1.40 -5.25
C PRO A 57 -5.86 1.36 -3.73
N LEU A 58 -6.93 0.75 -3.22
CA LEU A 58 -7.19 0.67 -1.78
C LEU A 58 -6.07 -0.04 -1.02
N VAL A 59 -5.33 -0.95 -1.65
CA VAL A 59 -4.18 -1.64 -1.03
C VAL A 59 -3.08 -0.68 -0.58
N VAL A 60 -2.91 0.47 -1.26
CA VAL A 60 -1.99 1.53 -0.83
C VAL A 60 -2.49 2.12 0.50
N LEU A 61 -3.79 2.39 0.60
CA LEU A 61 -4.41 2.96 1.79
C LEU A 61 -4.45 1.96 2.95
N GLU A 62 -4.67 0.68 2.67
CA GLU A 62 -4.62 -0.38 3.68
C GLU A 62 -3.23 -0.52 4.29
N ALA A 63 -2.16 -0.43 3.48
CA ALA A 63 -0.79 -0.47 3.97
C ALA A 63 -0.45 0.79 4.80
N VAL A 64 -0.90 1.97 4.37
CA VAL A 64 -0.81 3.22 5.16
C VAL A 64 -1.54 3.03 6.50
N ALA A 65 -2.77 2.51 6.49
CA ALA A 65 -3.57 2.24 7.69
C ALA A 65 -2.97 1.18 8.61
N ALA A 66 -2.13 0.29 8.08
CA ALA A 66 -1.37 -0.68 8.86
C ALA A 66 -0.11 -0.07 9.52
N GLY A 67 0.15 1.23 9.37
CA GLY A 67 1.29 1.92 9.95
C GLY A 67 2.60 1.72 9.20
N LEU A 68 2.55 1.23 7.96
CA LEU A 68 3.74 1.02 7.14
C LEU A 68 4.13 2.28 6.38
N PRO A 69 5.44 2.58 6.25
CA PRO A 69 5.91 3.37 5.13
C PRO A 69 5.52 2.68 3.82
N VAL A 70 5.02 3.47 2.88
CA VAL A 70 4.60 2.97 1.57
C VAL A 70 5.40 3.67 0.48
N VAL A 71 6.14 2.87 -0.29
CA VAL A 71 6.83 3.29 -1.51
C VAL A 71 5.93 2.99 -2.70
N THR A 72 5.69 3.97 -3.54
CA THR A 72 4.84 3.83 -4.72
C THR A 72 5.36 4.71 -5.86
N THR A 73 4.72 4.68 -7.02
CA THR A 73 5.10 5.51 -8.16
C THR A 73 4.20 6.72 -8.33
N ARG A 74 4.78 7.82 -8.84
CA ARG A 74 4.07 9.09 -9.07
C ARG A 74 3.20 9.03 -10.34
N ILE A 75 2.07 8.33 -10.26
CA ILE A 75 1.08 8.22 -11.34
C ILE A 75 -0.33 8.55 -10.83
N HIS A 76 -1.23 8.97 -11.72
CA HIS A 76 -2.64 9.13 -11.37
C HIS A 76 -3.28 7.75 -11.12
N PRO A 77 -4.14 7.59 -10.10
CA PRO A 77 -4.58 8.61 -9.13
C PRO A 77 -3.72 8.79 -7.88
N ILE A 78 -2.69 7.98 -7.68
CA ILE A 78 -1.86 7.97 -6.46
C ILE A 78 -1.18 9.34 -6.22
N ARG A 79 -0.77 10.05 -7.28
CA ARG A 79 -0.16 11.38 -7.19
C ARG A 79 -1.05 12.43 -6.51
N GLU A 80 -2.37 12.24 -6.43
CA GLU A 80 -3.28 13.16 -5.73
C GLU A 80 -3.12 13.12 -4.21
N LEU A 81 -2.43 12.09 -3.69
CA LEU A 81 -2.07 11.96 -2.29
C LEU A 81 -0.70 12.59 -1.99
N GLU A 82 0.03 13.03 -3.01
CA GLU A 82 1.33 13.70 -2.83
C GLU A 82 1.15 14.97 -1.99
N GLY A 83 2.06 15.17 -1.04
CA GLY A 83 1.98 16.28 -0.08
C GLY A 83 0.95 16.10 1.03
N ARG A 84 -0.12 15.31 0.81
CA ARG A 84 -1.17 15.03 1.83
C ARG A 84 -0.83 13.85 2.73
N THR A 85 -0.11 12.87 2.18
CA THR A 85 0.33 11.65 2.87
C THR A 85 1.85 11.63 3.02
N GLY A 86 2.36 10.67 3.80
CA GLY A 86 3.78 10.31 3.87
C GLY A 86 4.23 9.36 2.77
N LEU A 87 3.43 9.12 1.72
CA LEU A 87 3.82 8.25 0.61
C LEU A 87 5.17 8.67 0.02
N VAL A 88 6.06 7.70 -0.17
CA VAL A 88 7.35 7.91 -0.83
C VAL A 88 7.20 7.60 -2.31
N PHE A 89 7.43 8.60 -3.16
CA PHE A 89 7.23 8.50 -4.60
C PHE A 89 8.53 8.24 -5.35
N ALA A 90 8.55 7.15 -6.11
CA ALA A 90 9.60 6.82 -7.08
C ALA A 90 9.10 7.02 -8.53
N ARG A 91 10.05 7.10 -9.47
CA ARG A 91 9.78 7.13 -10.91
C ARG A 91 9.29 5.76 -11.40
N PRO A 92 8.19 5.69 -12.18
CA PRO A 92 7.76 4.44 -12.79
C PRO A 92 8.84 3.86 -13.72
N ARG A 93 9.00 2.54 -13.71
CA ARG A 93 9.96 1.81 -14.57
C ARG A 93 11.44 2.18 -14.31
N ASP A 94 11.76 2.68 -13.12
CA ASP A 94 13.11 3.04 -12.72
C ASP A 94 13.54 2.24 -11.47
N PRO A 95 14.12 1.04 -11.65
CA PRO A 95 14.54 0.21 -10.52
C PRO A 95 15.55 0.90 -9.58
N PRO A 96 16.58 1.64 -10.06
CA PRO A 96 17.47 2.40 -9.17
C PRO A 96 16.76 3.45 -8.31
N ASP A 97 15.75 4.15 -8.85
CA ASP A 97 14.98 5.13 -8.08
C ASP A 97 14.03 4.47 -7.08
N ILE A 98 13.42 3.34 -7.45
CA ILE A 98 12.61 2.51 -6.53
C ILE A 98 13.49 1.98 -5.38
N ALA A 99 14.71 1.52 -5.67
CA ALA A 99 15.65 1.04 -4.65
C ALA A 99 16.00 2.15 -3.65
N ARG A 100 16.38 3.34 -4.13
CA ARG A 100 16.65 4.49 -3.26
C ARG A 100 15.45 4.89 -2.41
N ALA A 101 14.25 4.85 -2.98
CA ALA A 101 13.02 5.11 -2.24
C ALA A 101 12.77 4.07 -1.14
N ILE A 102 13.04 2.78 -1.41
CA ILE A 102 12.96 1.70 -0.41
C ILE A 102 13.99 1.92 0.70
N GLU A 103 15.26 2.19 0.37
CA GLU A 103 16.33 2.45 1.34
C GLU A 103 15.96 3.60 2.28
N SER A 104 15.38 4.67 1.73
CA SER A 104 14.94 5.84 2.50
C SER A 104 13.84 5.52 3.53
N ALA A 105 13.09 4.42 3.35
CA ALA A 105 12.08 3.96 4.31
C ALA A 105 12.69 3.22 5.53
N PHE A 106 13.99 2.92 5.49
CA PHE A 106 14.75 2.34 6.59
C PHE A 106 15.58 3.36 7.38
N ASP A 107 15.73 4.59 6.87
CA ASP A 107 16.28 5.69 7.67
C ASP A 107 15.32 6.03 8.82
N GLY A 108 15.79 5.96 10.07
CA GLY A 108 14.92 6.05 11.25
C GLY A 108 14.14 7.37 11.34
N ALA A 109 14.78 8.49 11.03
CA ALA A 109 14.16 9.81 11.09
C ALA A 109 13.14 9.99 9.96
N GLN A 110 13.53 9.63 8.73
CA GLN A 110 12.65 9.71 7.57
C GLN A 110 11.44 8.77 7.70
N ARG A 111 11.68 7.53 8.16
CA ARG A 111 10.62 6.55 8.45
C ARG A 111 9.61 7.11 9.44
N ALA A 112 10.06 7.66 10.56
CA ALA A 112 9.19 8.23 11.58
C ALA A 112 8.37 9.40 11.03
N ALA A 113 8.96 10.26 10.21
CA ALA A 113 8.25 11.36 9.55
C ALA A 113 7.18 10.87 8.57
N VAL A 114 7.50 9.86 7.75
CA VAL A 114 6.55 9.22 6.81
C VAL A 114 5.38 8.60 7.55
N VAL A 115 5.64 7.80 8.59
CA VAL A 115 4.59 7.11 9.34
C VAL A 115 3.69 8.11 10.07
N ARG A 116 4.27 9.15 10.70
CA ARG A 116 3.48 10.19 11.36
C ARG A 116 2.55 10.90 10.38
N LYS A 117 3.06 11.32 9.22
CA LYS A 117 2.25 12.00 8.20
C LYS A 117 1.15 11.09 7.62
N ASN A 118 1.43 9.79 7.51
CA ASN A 118 0.43 8.80 7.13
C ASN A 118 -0.69 8.70 8.17
N ASP A 119 -0.35 8.62 9.47
CA ASP A 119 -1.32 8.57 10.56
C ASP A 119 -2.18 9.84 10.61
N GLU A 120 -1.56 11.03 10.57
CA GLU A 120 -2.26 12.32 10.50
C GLU A 120 -3.29 12.37 9.34
N TRP A 121 -2.91 11.87 8.17
CA TRP A 121 -3.81 11.81 7.02
C TRP A 121 -4.95 10.80 7.20
N ILE A 122 -4.69 9.64 7.82
CA ILE A 122 -5.72 8.64 8.11
C ILE A 122 -6.76 9.20 9.07
N GLN A 123 -6.32 9.87 10.15
CA GLN A 123 -7.23 10.44 11.14
C GLN A 123 -8.14 11.55 10.58
N THR A 124 -7.74 12.19 9.48
CA THR A 124 -8.55 13.22 8.81
C THR A 124 -9.40 12.67 7.65
N THR A 125 -9.22 11.39 7.29
CA THR A 125 -9.94 10.77 6.18
C THR A 125 -11.33 10.30 6.65
N PRO A 126 -12.43 10.64 5.95
CA PRO A 126 -13.76 10.21 6.34
C PRO A 126 -13.88 8.69 6.43
N ASP A 127 -14.51 8.21 7.51
CA ASP A 127 -14.83 6.79 7.65
C ASP A 127 -15.95 6.36 6.68
N TRP A 128 -16.13 5.05 6.54
CA TRP A 128 -17.14 4.49 5.64
C TRP A 128 -18.56 4.95 5.96
N SER A 129 -18.87 5.13 7.25
CA SER A 129 -20.18 5.61 7.70
C SER A 129 -20.45 7.04 7.22
N THR A 130 -19.43 7.90 7.27
CA THR A 130 -19.48 9.30 6.83
C THR A 130 -19.62 9.37 5.31
N VAL A 131 -18.81 8.60 4.57
CA VAL A 131 -18.89 8.52 3.11
C VAL A 131 -20.28 8.04 2.67
N ALA A 132 -20.83 7.01 3.31
CA ALA A 132 -22.15 6.48 2.99
C ALA A 132 -23.28 7.50 3.24
N LYS A 133 -23.24 8.20 4.38
CA LYS A 133 -24.21 9.27 4.69
C LYS A 133 -24.18 10.39 3.66
N ASN A 134 -22.97 10.84 3.28
CA ASN A 134 -22.79 11.87 2.26
C ASN A 134 -23.32 11.40 0.89
N PHE A 135 -23.06 10.15 0.51
CA PHE A 135 -23.58 9.63 -0.76
C PHE A 135 -25.11 9.60 -0.80
N VAL A 136 -25.75 9.11 0.28
CA VAL A 136 -27.22 9.05 0.38
C VAL A 136 -27.86 10.44 0.32
N SER A 137 -27.22 11.48 0.86
CA SER A 137 -27.77 12.85 0.86
C SER A 137 -27.85 13.45 -0.55
N PHE A 138 -27.00 13.02 -1.50
CA PHE A 138 -27.08 13.45 -2.90
C PHE A 138 -28.23 12.80 -3.66
N VAL A 139 -28.60 11.56 -3.33
CA VAL A 139 -29.64 10.78 -4.03
C VAL A 139 -31.04 11.12 -3.54
N ARG A 140 -31.18 11.67 -2.33
CA ARG A 140 -32.48 12.06 -1.73
C ARG A 140 -32.90 13.50 -2.07
N ARG A 141 -32.28 14.13 -3.07
CA ARG A 141 -32.74 15.39 -3.66
C ARG A 141 -33.64 15.09 -4.86
#